data_AF-A0AAV4CVN1-F1
#
_entry.id   AF-A0AAV4CVN1-F1
#
_cell.length_a   1.000
_cell.length_b   1.000
_cell.length_c   1.000
_cell.angle_alpha   90.00
_cell.angle_beta   90.00
_cell.angle_gamma   90.00
#
_symmetry.space_group_name_H-M   'P 1'
#
loop_
_entity.id
_entity.type
_entity.pdbx_description
1 polymer ?
#
loop_
_entity_poly.entity_id
_entity_poly.type
_entity_poly.pdbx_seq_one_letter_code
_entity_poly.pdbx_strand_id
1 'polypeptide(L)'
;MSLLPTLLLFCVLIIPLTEGVSYTRRDVLGKTYLVSQTPERFDLATMNTRCKGSGGYLLEINNYKEEEKVMLFLYDMDLLSEIVYTGHTDLGQEGKFYHYDTKKPLSSDIKWRWFEPDNYNGNEHCVNIRNEGINDIECHQTARYIYNDGDNDVDDGDDDGNDEDDDDDDDDDGNDRFENSTEIACKQLAKQGLVLKLRGIWLTWDMDRELAIEALAVVAWWPRAGYSHCNKGSLVGFIRIVTGSLVGFIRIVTGLLVGFIRIVTGSLVGFIRIVTGSLVGFIRIVTGSLVSFIRIATESLMNLLSQNACSVKKKPRRNTF
;
A
#
# COMPACT_ATOMS: atom_id res chain seq x y z
N MET A 1 -68.57 -27.75 34.23
CA MET A 1 -68.18 -27.76 32.80
C MET A 1 -67.13 -26.68 32.63
N SER A 2 -65.88 -27.13 32.49
CA SER A 2 -64.63 -26.37 32.56
C SER A 2 -64.37 -25.60 31.26
N LEU A 3 -64.29 -24.27 31.35
CA LEU A 3 -63.78 -23.39 30.29
C LEU A 3 -62.32 -23.03 30.61
N LEU A 4 -61.42 -23.98 30.40
CA LEU A 4 -59.96 -23.80 30.35
C LEU A 4 -59.43 -25.12 29.77
N PRO A 5 -59.29 -25.23 28.44
CA PRO A 5 -57.96 -25.09 27.85
C PRO A 5 -57.96 -24.71 26.36
N THR A 6 -57.94 -23.43 26.00
CA THR A 6 -57.60 -23.00 24.62
C THR A 6 -56.74 -21.74 24.56
N LEU A 7 -56.18 -21.31 25.70
CA LEU A 7 -55.37 -20.08 25.78
C LEU A 7 -53.88 -20.33 26.09
N LEU A 8 -53.41 -21.58 25.92
CA LEU A 8 -52.01 -21.98 26.18
C LEU A 8 -51.23 -22.36 24.92
N LEU A 9 -51.73 -22.03 23.72
CA LEU A 9 -51.05 -22.36 22.45
C LEU A 9 -50.79 -21.16 21.52
N PHE A 10 -50.95 -19.93 22.01
CA PHE A 10 -50.59 -18.70 21.28
C PHE A 10 -49.63 -17.78 22.06
N CYS A 11 -48.95 -18.32 23.07
CA CYS A 11 -47.83 -17.68 23.76
C CYS A 11 -46.50 -18.38 23.47
N VAL A 12 -46.33 -18.95 22.27
CA VAL A 12 -44.98 -19.03 21.69
C VAL A 12 -44.66 -17.62 21.22
N LEU A 13 -44.27 -16.81 22.20
CA LEU A 13 -43.35 -15.70 22.12
C LEU A 13 -42.84 -15.45 20.69
N ILE A 14 -43.46 -14.48 20.01
CA ILE A 14 -42.72 -13.62 19.10
C ILE A 14 -41.81 -12.79 20.01
N ILE A 15 -40.76 -13.42 20.57
CA ILE A 15 -39.54 -12.69 20.83
C ILE A 15 -39.07 -12.34 19.42
N PRO A 16 -39.05 -11.06 19.00
CA PRO A 16 -38.27 -10.74 17.82
C PRO A 16 -36.89 -11.33 18.10
N LEU A 17 -36.46 -12.28 17.27
CA LEU A 17 -35.06 -12.64 17.20
C LEU A 17 -34.36 -11.31 16.93
N THR A 18 -33.90 -10.63 17.99
CA THR A 18 -32.92 -9.58 17.86
C THR A 18 -31.75 -10.33 17.28
N GLU A 19 -31.57 -10.22 15.97
CA GLU A 19 -30.39 -10.72 15.30
C GLU A 19 -29.22 -10.05 16.03
N GLY A 20 -28.59 -10.81 16.93
CA GLY A 20 -27.46 -10.32 17.69
C GLY A 20 -26.39 -9.94 16.69
N VAL A 21 -25.71 -8.83 16.92
CA VAL A 21 -24.57 -8.49 16.07
C VAL A 21 -23.57 -9.62 16.15
N SER A 22 -23.22 -10.14 14.98
CA SER A 22 -22.24 -11.21 14.85
C SER A 22 -20.83 -10.62 14.82
N TYR A 23 -19.89 -11.32 15.44
CA TYR A 23 -18.50 -10.86 15.55
C TYR A 23 -17.55 -11.92 15.03
N THR A 24 -16.41 -11.48 14.48
CA THR A 24 -15.27 -12.36 14.22
C THR A 24 -14.27 -12.21 15.35
N ARG A 25 -14.00 -13.31 16.04
CA ARG A 25 -13.07 -13.39 17.17
C ARG A 25 -11.69 -13.78 16.69
N ARG A 26 -10.64 -13.17 17.26
CA ARG A 26 -9.26 -13.63 17.16
C ARG A 26 -8.50 -13.43 18.45
N ASP A 27 -7.82 -14.47 18.88
CA ASP A 27 -6.90 -14.41 20.01
C ASP A 27 -5.50 -14.07 19.48
N VAL A 28 -4.88 -13.02 20.04
CA VAL A 28 -3.54 -12.58 19.67
C VAL A 28 -2.75 -12.30 20.95
N LEU A 29 -1.78 -13.17 21.25
CA LEU A 29 -0.82 -13.01 22.36
C LEU A 29 -1.51 -12.72 23.71
N GLY A 30 -2.48 -13.54 24.08
CA GLY A 30 -3.18 -13.45 25.37
C GLY A 30 -4.39 -12.50 25.39
N LYS A 31 -4.57 -11.64 24.37
CA LYS A 31 -5.76 -10.78 24.25
C LYS A 31 -6.71 -11.29 23.17
N THR A 32 -8.02 -11.16 23.43
CA THR A 32 -9.07 -11.52 22.46
C THR A 32 -9.63 -10.26 21.83
N TYR A 33 -9.61 -10.20 20.50
CA TYR A 33 -10.19 -9.11 19.71
C TYR A 33 -11.43 -9.59 18.96
N LEU A 34 -12.46 -8.73 18.92
CA LEU A 34 -13.72 -8.99 18.22
C LEU A 34 -14.05 -7.84 17.27
N VAL A 35 -14.27 -8.15 16.00
CA VAL A 35 -14.68 -7.18 14.96
C VAL A 35 -16.11 -7.46 14.52
N SER A 36 -16.94 -6.41 14.41
CA SER A 36 -18.31 -6.56 13.93
C SER A 36 -18.36 -7.11 12.48
N GLN A 37 -19.19 -8.12 12.23
CA GLN A 37 -19.33 -8.76 10.91
C GLN A 37 -20.15 -7.97 9.90
N THR A 38 -20.90 -6.96 10.35
CA THR A 38 -21.59 -6.01 9.48
C THR A 38 -21.33 -4.58 9.92
N PRO A 39 -21.19 -3.63 8.97
CA PRO A 39 -21.21 -2.21 9.29
C PRO A 39 -22.56 -1.80 9.90
N GLU A 40 -22.53 -0.89 10.86
CA GLU A 40 -23.72 -0.22 11.38
C GLU A 40 -23.42 1.24 11.66
N ARG A 41 -24.45 2.05 11.90
CA ARG A 41 -24.26 3.46 12.24
C ARG A 41 -23.50 3.54 13.57
N PHE A 42 -22.27 4.04 13.54
CA PHE A 42 -21.45 4.14 14.73
C PHE A 42 -22.00 5.22 15.66
N ASP A 43 -21.94 4.93 16.95
CA ASP A 43 -22.15 5.86 18.05
C ASP A 43 -21.27 5.36 19.19
N LEU A 44 -20.30 6.16 19.60
CA LEU A 44 -19.23 5.74 20.49
C LEU A 44 -19.78 5.19 21.82
N ALA A 45 -20.76 5.88 22.41
CA ALA A 45 -21.38 5.49 23.67
C ALA A 45 -22.18 4.19 23.55
N THR A 46 -23.00 4.08 22.50
CA THR A 46 -23.84 2.92 22.24
C THR A 46 -23.00 1.68 21.96
N MET A 47 -21.97 1.80 21.11
CA MET A 47 -21.12 0.67 20.76
C MET A 47 -20.28 0.24 21.95
N ASN A 48 -19.72 1.17 22.72
CA ASN A 48 -19.01 0.82 23.94
C ASN A 48 -19.90 0.12 24.97
N THR A 49 -21.12 0.62 25.17
CA THR A 49 -22.11 -0.03 26.07
C THR A 49 -22.45 -1.44 25.62
N ARG A 50 -22.54 -1.68 24.30
CA ARG A 50 -22.78 -3.01 23.74
C ARG A 50 -21.60 -3.95 24.00
N CYS A 51 -20.38 -3.49 23.76
CA CYS A 51 -19.17 -4.27 24.03
C CYS A 51 -19.07 -4.63 25.53
N LYS A 52 -19.45 -3.69 26.41
CA LYS A 52 -19.58 -3.94 27.86
C LYS A 52 -20.59 -5.00 28.22
N GLY A 53 -21.72 -5.04 27.51
CA GLY A 53 -22.71 -6.12 27.66
C GLY A 53 -22.15 -7.52 27.35
N SER A 54 -21.03 -7.60 26.64
CA SER A 54 -20.31 -8.83 26.30
C SER A 54 -19.05 -9.07 27.14
N GLY A 55 -18.79 -8.25 28.17
CA GLY A 55 -17.60 -8.39 29.03
C GLY A 55 -16.37 -7.61 28.57
N GLY A 56 -16.48 -6.85 27.47
CA GLY A 56 -15.39 -6.08 26.88
C GLY A 56 -15.65 -4.58 26.82
N TYR A 57 -14.90 -3.86 26.01
CA TYR A 57 -15.17 -2.46 25.65
C TYR A 57 -14.52 -2.16 24.30
N LEU A 58 -14.89 -1.05 23.67
CA LEU A 58 -14.31 -0.68 22.37
C LEU A 58 -12.78 -0.67 22.47
N LEU A 59 -12.11 -1.08 21.40
CA LEU A 59 -10.67 -1.32 21.43
C LEU A 59 -9.91 -0.05 21.84
N GLU A 60 -9.19 -0.16 22.94
CA GLU A 60 -8.25 0.84 23.41
C GLU A 60 -6.83 0.33 23.17
N ILE A 61 -6.15 0.91 22.18
CA ILE A 61 -4.80 0.50 21.77
C ILE A 61 -3.83 1.15 22.74
N ASN A 62 -3.05 0.35 23.47
CA ASN A 62 -2.19 0.88 24.53
C ASN A 62 -0.82 1.33 24.01
N ASN A 63 -0.32 0.73 22.92
CA ASN A 63 0.99 1.02 22.35
C ASN A 63 1.12 0.53 20.90
N TYR A 64 2.23 0.87 20.24
CA TYR A 64 2.49 0.50 18.84
C TYR A 64 2.54 -1.03 18.60
N LYS A 65 2.93 -1.83 19.60
CA LYS A 65 2.96 -3.31 19.45
C LYS A 65 1.54 -3.87 19.39
N GLU A 66 0.62 -3.32 20.18
CA GLU A 66 -0.80 -3.67 20.09
C GLU A 66 -1.41 -3.18 18.77
N GLU A 67 -1.07 -1.96 18.34
CA GLU A 67 -1.48 -1.43 17.03
C GLU A 67 -1.08 -2.38 15.89
N GLU A 68 0.18 -2.84 15.85
CA GLU A 68 0.66 -3.77 14.82
C GLU A 68 -0.12 -5.09 14.82
N LYS A 69 -0.41 -5.64 16.00
CA LYS A 69 -1.19 -6.89 16.14
C LYS A 69 -2.62 -6.73 15.62
N VAL A 70 -3.27 -5.63 15.98
CA VAL A 70 -4.63 -5.32 15.52
C VAL A 70 -4.63 -5.12 14.00
N MET A 71 -3.64 -4.41 13.46
CA MET A 71 -3.48 -4.21 12.02
C MET A 71 -3.29 -5.54 11.27
N LEU A 72 -2.51 -6.47 11.82
CA LEU A 72 -2.35 -7.82 11.25
C LEU A 72 -3.66 -8.61 11.27
N PHE A 73 -4.44 -8.51 12.35
CA PHE A 73 -5.77 -9.11 12.41
C PHE A 73 -6.70 -8.53 11.34
N LEU A 74 -6.77 -7.21 11.22
CA LEU A 74 -7.60 -6.54 10.21
C LEU A 74 -7.13 -6.83 8.79
N TYR A 75 -5.82 -7.01 8.57
CA TYR A 75 -5.27 -7.44 7.28
C TYR A 75 -5.75 -8.83 6.87
N ASP A 76 -5.67 -9.81 7.78
CA ASP A 76 -6.13 -11.17 7.52
C ASP A 76 -7.66 -11.24 7.24
N MET A 77 -8.39 -10.23 7.67
CA MET A 77 -9.83 -10.04 7.45
C MET A 77 -10.17 -9.23 6.18
N ASP A 78 -9.17 -8.73 5.45
CA ASP A 78 -9.32 -7.80 4.32
C ASP A 78 -10.03 -6.48 4.70
N LEU A 79 -9.77 -5.97 5.91
CA LEU A 79 -10.41 -4.77 6.46
C LEU A 79 -9.48 -3.55 6.53
N LEU A 80 -8.21 -3.63 6.11
CA LEU A 80 -7.29 -2.49 6.19
C LEU A 80 -7.66 -1.31 5.28
N SER A 81 -8.43 -1.54 4.21
CA SER A 81 -8.95 -0.46 3.37
C SER A 81 -10.27 0.12 3.89
N GLU A 82 -10.88 -0.49 4.89
CA GLU A 82 -12.17 -0.11 5.45
C GLU A 82 -12.01 0.79 6.68
N ILE A 83 -13.10 1.46 7.06
CA ILE A 83 -13.18 2.17 8.33
C ILE A 83 -13.55 1.14 9.41
N VAL A 84 -12.69 1.01 10.42
CA VAL A 84 -12.98 0.23 11.62
C VAL A 84 -12.79 1.13 12.85
N TYR A 85 -13.89 1.46 13.51
CA TYR A 85 -13.85 2.31 14.70
C TYR A 85 -13.20 1.62 15.90
N THR A 86 -12.52 2.44 16.68
CA THR A 86 -11.87 2.08 17.94
C THR A 86 -12.50 2.82 19.11
N GLY A 87 -12.02 2.57 20.33
CA GLY A 87 -12.43 3.23 21.55
C GLY A 87 -11.68 4.52 21.86
N HIS A 88 -11.11 5.23 20.87
CA HIS A 88 -10.42 6.51 21.13
C HIS A 88 -11.25 7.71 20.66
N THR A 89 -11.13 8.83 21.38
CA THR A 89 -11.89 10.05 21.15
C THR A 89 -11.22 11.26 21.77
N ASP A 90 -11.56 12.47 21.32
CA ASP A 90 -11.21 13.74 21.96
C ASP A 90 -12.45 14.56 22.39
N LEU A 91 -13.65 13.95 22.43
CA LEU A 91 -14.93 14.62 22.78
C LEU A 91 -14.91 15.38 24.12
N GLY A 92 -14.00 15.02 25.04
CA GLY A 92 -13.81 15.71 26.33
C GLY A 92 -12.93 16.96 26.26
N GLN A 93 -11.99 17.00 25.32
CA GLN A 93 -11.13 18.15 25.05
C GLN A 93 -10.52 18.02 23.64
N GLU A 94 -10.93 18.93 22.76
CA GLU A 94 -10.45 19.06 21.39
C GLU A 94 -8.91 18.94 21.28
N GLY A 95 -8.44 18.05 20.40
CA GLY A 95 -7.02 17.78 20.16
C GLY A 95 -6.31 16.97 21.24
N LYS A 96 -7.02 16.52 22.29
CA LYS A 96 -6.49 15.59 23.30
C LYS A 96 -7.23 14.27 23.27
N PHE A 97 -6.68 13.34 22.51
CA PHE A 97 -7.23 12.00 22.38
C PHE A 97 -7.00 11.15 23.63
N TYR A 98 -8.03 10.40 24.01
CA TYR A 98 -8.02 9.50 25.14
C TYR A 98 -8.89 8.26 24.87
N HIS A 99 -8.70 7.27 25.72
CA HIS A 99 -9.42 6.01 25.80
C HIS A 99 -10.84 6.24 26.33
N TYR A 100 -11.86 5.91 25.54
CA TYR A 100 -13.24 6.22 25.87
C TYR A 100 -13.70 5.52 27.16
N ASP A 101 -13.24 4.31 27.44
CA ASP A 101 -13.64 3.57 28.63
C ASP A 101 -12.74 3.87 29.83
N THR A 102 -11.46 3.57 29.72
CA THR A 102 -10.49 3.67 30.84
C THR A 102 -10.08 5.10 31.15
N LYS A 103 -10.37 6.05 30.26
CA LYS A 103 -10.00 7.48 30.36
C LYS A 103 -8.49 7.75 30.37
N LYS A 104 -7.68 6.75 30.02
CA LYS A 104 -6.23 6.91 29.84
C LYS A 104 -5.95 7.79 28.61
N PRO A 105 -4.89 8.63 28.64
CA PRO A 105 -4.49 9.38 27.47
C PRO A 105 -4.01 8.43 26.36
N LEU A 106 -4.25 8.80 25.10
CA LEU A 106 -3.70 8.06 23.96
C LEU A 106 -2.16 8.08 24.01
N SER A 107 -1.54 6.92 23.90
CA SER A 107 -0.08 6.82 23.91
C SER A 107 0.54 7.56 22.72
N SER A 108 1.62 8.31 22.97
CA SER A 108 2.37 9.04 21.93
C SER A 108 3.05 8.14 20.91
N ASP A 109 3.20 6.86 21.23
CA ASP A 109 3.88 5.88 20.36
C ASP A 109 2.94 5.32 19.29
N ILE A 110 1.64 5.58 19.38
CA ILE A 110 0.65 5.11 18.42
C ILE A 110 0.76 5.94 17.14
N LYS A 111 0.77 5.25 16.00
CA LYS A 111 1.00 5.89 14.72
C LYS A 111 -0.28 6.45 14.13
N TRP A 112 -0.37 7.78 14.11
CA TRP A 112 -1.29 8.48 13.23
C TRP A 112 -0.89 8.30 11.77
N ARG A 113 -1.88 8.24 10.87
CA ARG A 113 -1.63 8.33 9.44
C ARG A 113 -1.00 9.68 9.08
N TRP A 114 -0.41 9.74 7.90
CA TRP A 114 0.19 10.98 7.43
C TRP A 114 -0.87 12.09 7.38
N PHE A 115 -0.60 13.18 8.11
CA PHE A 115 -1.41 14.40 8.25
C PHE A 115 -2.55 14.31 9.25
N GLU A 116 -2.69 13.19 9.96
CA GLU A 116 -3.67 13.05 11.04
C GLU A 116 -3.05 13.35 12.42
N PRO A 117 -3.86 13.73 13.43
CA PRO A 117 -5.28 14.08 13.29
C PRO A 117 -5.47 15.46 12.66
N ASP A 118 -6.41 15.60 11.73
CA ASP A 118 -6.64 16.85 10.97
C ASP A 118 -7.90 17.62 11.39
N ASN A 119 -8.75 17.00 12.21
CA ASN A 119 -10.07 17.44 12.62
C ASN A 119 -10.87 18.06 11.46
N TYR A 120 -11.10 17.29 10.41
CA TYR A 120 -11.74 17.78 9.20
C TYR A 120 -13.11 18.43 9.50
N ASN A 121 -13.28 19.69 9.07
CA ASN A 121 -14.44 20.54 9.35
C ASN A 121 -14.75 20.78 10.84
N GLY A 122 -13.85 20.44 11.76
CA GLY A 122 -14.08 20.62 13.20
C GLY A 122 -15.10 19.65 13.80
N ASN A 123 -15.26 18.45 13.22
CA ASN A 123 -16.29 17.47 13.63
C ASN A 123 -15.75 16.03 13.75
N GLU A 124 -14.43 15.83 13.78
CA GLU A 124 -13.83 14.50 13.79
C GLU A 124 -13.33 14.12 15.18
N HIS A 125 -14.26 13.62 15.99
CA HIS A 125 -14.01 13.38 17.42
C HIS A 125 -13.90 11.90 17.81
N CYS A 126 -13.99 10.98 16.84
CA CYS A 126 -13.82 9.55 17.03
C CYS A 126 -12.61 9.06 16.26
N VAL A 127 -12.10 7.87 16.58
CA VAL A 127 -10.90 7.35 15.90
C VAL A 127 -11.19 6.02 15.21
N ASN A 128 -10.79 5.91 13.95
CA ASN A 128 -10.71 4.63 13.25
C ASN A 128 -9.26 4.15 13.11
N ILE A 129 -9.13 2.84 12.91
CA ILE A 129 -7.89 2.20 12.50
C ILE A 129 -8.05 1.69 11.07
N ARG A 130 -7.07 1.99 10.21
CA ARG A 130 -7.05 1.58 8.80
C ARG A 130 -5.61 1.45 8.32
N ASN A 131 -5.39 1.22 7.03
CA ASN A 131 -4.05 1.13 6.46
C ASN A 131 -3.19 2.34 6.90
N GLU A 132 -1.94 2.07 7.27
CA GLU A 132 -0.91 3.05 7.66
C GLU A 132 -1.07 3.74 9.02
N GLY A 133 -2.11 3.43 9.81
CA GLY A 133 -2.26 3.88 11.18
C GLY A 133 -3.70 4.28 11.55
N ILE A 134 -3.82 5.08 12.60
CA ILE A 134 -5.10 5.63 13.07
C ILE A 134 -5.47 6.96 12.40
N ASN A 135 -6.75 7.32 12.46
CA ASN A 135 -7.36 8.50 11.86
C ASN A 135 -8.46 9.03 12.76
N ASP A 136 -8.53 10.33 12.99
CA ASP A 136 -9.71 10.96 13.55
C ASP A 136 -10.80 11.01 12.48
N ILE A 137 -12.06 10.89 12.89
CA ILE A 137 -13.18 10.78 11.98
C ILE A 137 -14.48 11.18 12.70
N GLU A 138 -15.46 11.66 11.93
CA GLU A 138 -16.81 11.92 12.45
C GLU A 138 -17.42 10.65 13.07
N CYS A 139 -17.95 10.76 14.28
CA CYS A 139 -18.45 9.63 15.07
C CYS A 139 -19.68 8.88 14.51
N HIS A 140 -20.39 9.39 13.51
CA HIS A 140 -21.72 8.89 13.14
C HIS A 140 -21.79 8.21 11.77
N GLN A 141 -20.65 7.80 11.20
CA GLN A 141 -20.64 7.08 9.93
C GLN A 141 -21.02 5.60 10.09
N THR A 142 -21.55 5.01 9.02
CA THR A 142 -21.84 3.58 8.97
C THR A 142 -20.56 2.81 8.71
N ALA A 143 -20.02 2.13 9.72
CA ALA A 143 -18.80 1.34 9.58
C ALA A 143 -18.75 0.20 10.61
N ARG A 144 -17.69 -0.60 10.56
CA ARG A 144 -17.42 -1.64 11.55
C ARG A 144 -16.74 -1.04 12.77
N TYR A 145 -16.71 -1.78 13.86
CA TYR A 145 -15.91 -1.46 15.04
C TYR A 145 -15.23 -2.71 15.57
N ILE A 146 -14.16 -2.47 16.31
CA ILE A 146 -13.38 -3.50 16.99
C ILE A 146 -13.39 -3.24 18.49
N TYR A 147 -13.45 -4.31 19.26
CA TYR A 147 -13.47 -4.27 20.71
C TYR A 147 -12.65 -5.43 21.29
N ASN A 148 -12.13 -5.26 22.50
CA ASN A 148 -11.41 -6.31 23.24
C ASN A 148 -12.40 -7.02 24.19
N ASP A 149 -12.31 -8.34 24.28
CA ASP A 149 -12.90 -9.07 25.43
C ASP A 149 -12.08 -8.64 26.65
N GLY A 150 -12.72 -8.08 27.67
CA GLY A 150 -12.07 -7.20 28.67
C GLY A 150 -10.75 -7.73 29.23
N ASP A 151 -9.78 -6.83 29.38
CA ASP A 151 -8.43 -7.16 29.82
C ASP A 151 -8.40 -7.77 31.23
N ASN A 152 -7.96 -9.03 31.33
CA ASN A 152 -7.07 -9.43 32.40
C ASN A 152 -5.70 -8.86 32.04
N ASP A 153 -5.49 -7.56 32.26
CA ASP A 153 -4.16 -6.96 32.18
C ASP A 153 -3.30 -7.66 33.25
N VAL A 154 -2.58 -8.71 32.84
CA VAL A 154 -1.33 -9.08 33.50
C VAL A 154 -0.41 -7.93 33.16
N ASP A 155 -0.26 -7.05 34.14
CA ASP A 155 0.78 -6.03 34.17
C ASP A 155 2.09 -6.81 33.97
N ASP A 156 2.63 -6.83 32.75
CA ASP A 156 4.03 -7.19 32.50
C ASP A 156 4.86 -6.05 33.10
N GLY A 157 4.84 -5.98 34.43
CA GLY A 157 5.70 -5.12 35.20
C GLY A 157 7.12 -5.51 34.88
N ASP A 158 7.90 -4.52 34.44
CA ASP A 158 9.35 -4.60 34.40
C ASP A 158 9.86 -4.94 35.81
N ASP A 159 10.06 -6.23 36.10
CA ASP A 159 10.62 -6.71 37.36
C ASP A 159 12.15 -6.71 37.27
N ASP A 160 12.74 -5.55 37.58
CA ASP A 160 14.13 -5.43 38.00
C ASP A 160 14.27 -5.99 39.43
N GLY A 161 14.31 -7.31 39.57
CA GLY A 161 14.47 -8.03 40.83
C GLY A 161 15.69 -8.95 40.82
N ASN A 162 16.79 -8.49 41.42
CA ASN A 162 17.83 -9.39 41.96
C ASN A 162 17.18 -10.32 42.99
N ASP A 163 17.45 -11.62 42.92
CA ASP A 163 17.71 -12.44 44.11
C ASP A 163 18.49 -13.71 43.72
N GLU A 164 19.47 -14.01 44.57
CA GLU A 164 20.41 -15.12 44.53
C GLU A 164 19.78 -16.43 45.06
N ASP A 165 20.31 -17.55 44.57
CA ASP A 165 20.38 -18.90 45.15
C ASP A 165 19.09 -19.64 45.55
N ASP A 166 18.84 -20.80 44.92
CA ASP A 166 18.98 -22.12 45.56
C ASP A 166 18.70 -23.25 44.56
N ASP A 167 19.62 -24.22 44.51
CA ASP A 167 19.49 -25.51 43.84
C ASP A 167 18.41 -26.36 44.54
N ASP A 168 17.52 -27.01 43.78
CA ASP A 168 17.10 -28.38 44.06
C ASP A 168 16.36 -28.97 42.84
N ASP A 169 16.82 -30.15 42.45
CA ASP A 169 16.30 -31.00 41.39
C ASP A 169 14.87 -31.49 41.71
N ASP A 170 13.94 -31.33 40.76
CA ASP A 170 12.82 -32.27 40.59
C ASP A 170 12.47 -32.40 39.11
N ASP A 171 12.72 -33.60 38.59
CA ASP A 171 12.26 -34.10 37.29
C ASP A 171 10.72 -34.08 37.25
N ASP A 172 10.13 -33.16 36.47
CA ASP A 172 8.76 -33.33 35.98
C ASP A 172 8.66 -33.03 34.48
N ASP A 173 7.92 -33.94 33.84
CA ASP A 173 7.88 -34.24 32.42
C ASP A 173 7.01 -33.19 31.70
N GLY A 174 7.64 -32.13 31.20
CA GLY A 174 6.95 -30.98 30.60
C GLY A 174 7.69 -30.40 29.40
N ASN A 175 7.92 -31.18 28.35
CA ASN A 175 8.45 -30.65 27.09
C ASN A 175 7.38 -29.91 26.26
N ASP A 176 6.77 -28.88 26.84
CA ASP A 176 6.17 -27.76 26.12
C ASP A 176 7.16 -26.59 26.15
N ARG A 177 8.34 -26.84 25.57
CA ARG A 177 9.40 -25.86 25.43
C ARG A 177 9.01 -24.84 24.37
N PHE A 178 8.51 -23.70 24.84
CA PHE A 178 8.87 -22.35 24.39
C PHE A 178 9.11 -22.27 22.87
N GLU A 179 8.06 -21.95 22.09
CA GLU A 179 8.23 -21.51 20.70
C GLU A 179 9.24 -20.36 20.71
N ASN A 180 10.46 -20.68 20.29
CA ASN A 180 11.60 -19.79 20.37
C ASN A 180 11.21 -18.46 19.69
N SER A 181 11.43 -17.32 20.33
CA SER A 181 11.12 -15.98 19.77
C SER A 181 11.65 -15.80 18.34
N THR A 182 12.71 -16.53 17.99
CA THR A 182 13.30 -16.64 16.64
C THR A 182 12.46 -17.43 15.62
N GLU A 183 11.70 -18.44 16.02
CA GLU A 183 10.76 -19.19 15.17
C GLU A 183 9.53 -18.34 14.84
N ILE A 184 9.02 -17.59 15.83
CA ILE A 184 7.92 -16.63 15.65
C ILE A 184 8.38 -15.51 14.69
N ALA A 185 9.57 -14.95 14.89
CA ALA A 185 10.14 -13.95 13.98
C ALA A 185 10.35 -14.48 12.55
N CYS A 186 10.78 -15.73 12.39
CA CYS A 186 10.94 -16.39 11.08
C CYS A 186 9.58 -16.58 10.36
N LYS A 187 8.55 -17.02 11.09
CA LYS A 187 7.16 -17.15 10.58
C LYS A 187 6.59 -15.76 10.20
N GLN A 188 6.87 -14.73 11.00
CA GLN A 188 6.46 -13.33 10.76
C GLN A 188 7.13 -12.74 9.51
N LEU A 189 8.44 -12.95 9.33
CA LEU A 189 9.20 -12.46 8.17
C LEU A 189 8.81 -13.19 6.87
N ALA A 190 8.50 -14.48 6.93
CA ALA A 190 7.96 -15.22 5.79
C ALA A 190 6.58 -14.70 5.36
N LYS A 191 5.73 -14.32 6.33
CA LYS A 191 4.45 -13.65 6.07
C LYS A 191 4.63 -12.22 5.54
N GLN A 192 5.51 -11.40 6.12
CA GLN A 192 5.75 -10.04 5.65
C GLN A 192 6.38 -10.00 4.24
N GLY A 193 7.23 -10.98 3.90
CA GLY A 193 7.74 -11.17 2.54
C GLY A 193 6.62 -11.50 1.53
N LEU A 194 5.57 -12.21 1.95
CA LEU A 194 4.36 -12.45 1.15
C LEU A 194 3.60 -11.13 0.86
N VAL A 195 3.51 -10.24 1.86
CA VAL A 195 2.79 -8.95 1.78
C VAL A 195 3.52 -7.92 0.91
N LEU A 196 4.86 -7.85 1.00
CA LEU A 196 5.70 -6.99 0.14
C LEU A 196 5.57 -7.34 -1.35
N LYS A 197 5.20 -8.58 -1.67
CA LYS A 197 5.06 -9.09 -3.04
C LYS A 197 3.75 -8.70 -3.72
N LEU A 198 2.70 -8.46 -2.92
CA LEU A 198 1.37 -8.11 -3.44
C LEU A 198 1.21 -6.60 -3.67
N ARG A 199 1.90 -5.75 -2.89
CA ARG A 199 1.80 -4.28 -3.06
C ARG A 199 2.73 -3.68 -4.13
N GLY A 200 3.68 -4.45 -4.68
CA GLY A 200 4.73 -3.93 -5.55
C GLY A 200 4.56 -4.14 -7.06
N ILE A 201 3.51 -4.82 -7.53
CA ILE A 201 3.36 -5.18 -8.95
C ILE A 201 2.04 -4.63 -9.49
N TRP A 202 2.01 -3.34 -9.82
CA TRP A 202 1.05 -2.81 -10.77
C TRP A 202 1.58 -3.07 -12.19
N LEU A 203 1.25 -4.25 -12.74
CA LEU A 203 1.49 -4.57 -14.15
C LEU A 203 0.47 -3.80 -15.00
N THR A 204 0.80 -2.55 -15.32
CA THR A 204 0.19 -1.89 -16.46
C THR A 204 1.23 -1.84 -17.58
N TRP A 205 0.85 -2.47 -18.70
CA TRP A 205 1.46 -2.43 -20.04
C TRP A 205 2.58 -3.44 -20.41
N ASP A 206 2.22 -4.28 -21.38
CA ASP A 206 3.03 -4.91 -22.43
C ASP A 206 4.38 -5.56 -22.02
N MET A 207 4.31 -6.58 -21.17
CA MET A 207 5.44 -7.49 -20.91
C MET A 207 5.31 -8.78 -21.71
N ASP A 208 6.38 -9.17 -22.39
CA ASP A 208 6.52 -10.45 -23.09
C ASP A 208 6.19 -11.62 -22.15
N ARG A 209 5.28 -12.50 -22.60
CA ARG A 209 4.59 -13.53 -21.80
C ARG A 209 5.55 -14.51 -21.10
N GLU A 210 6.74 -14.71 -21.66
CA GLU A 210 7.81 -15.57 -21.13
C GLU A 210 8.44 -15.00 -19.84
N LEU A 211 8.68 -13.68 -19.77
CA LEU A 211 9.29 -13.04 -18.59
C LEU A 211 8.34 -12.98 -17.39
N ALA A 212 7.04 -12.82 -17.66
CA ALA A 212 6.02 -12.87 -16.61
C ALA A 212 5.97 -14.27 -15.96
N ILE A 213 6.14 -15.33 -16.75
CA ILE A 213 6.11 -16.72 -16.25
C ILE A 213 7.34 -17.01 -15.39
N GLU A 214 8.53 -16.56 -15.76
CA GLU A 214 9.74 -16.75 -14.92
C GLU A 214 9.69 -15.93 -13.62
N ALA A 215 9.21 -14.69 -13.68
CA ALA A 215 9.00 -13.88 -12.48
C ALA A 215 7.96 -14.53 -11.54
N LEU A 216 6.85 -15.04 -12.09
CA LEU A 216 5.83 -15.76 -11.33
C LEU A 216 6.34 -17.10 -10.78
N ALA A 217 7.26 -17.79 -11.46
CA ALA A 217 7.87 -19.03 -10.98
C ALA A 217 8.78 -18.80 -9.77
N VAL A 218 9.61 -17.75 -9.81
CA VAL A 218 10.38 -17.28 -8.63
C VAL A 218 9.43 -16.81 -7.53
N VAL A 219 8.27 -16.26 -7.92
CA VAL A 219 7.26 -15.82 -6.97
C VAL A 219 6.63 -17.00 -6.21
N ALA A 220 6.28 -18.06 -6.94
CA ALA A 220 5.54 -19.23 -6.48
C ALA A 220 6.39 -20.31 -5.79
N TRP A 221 7.71 -20.35 -6.03
CA TRP A 221 8.61 -21.29 -5.34
C TRP A 221 8.98 -20.89 -3.91
N TRP A 222 8.73 -19.62 -3.55
CA TRP A 222 9.10 -19.04 -2.26
C TRP A 222 8.43 -19.68 -1.03
N PRO A 223 7.13 -20.03 -1.05
CA PRO A 223 6.44 -20.48 0.17
C PRO A 223 6.77 -21.93 0.57
N ARG A 224 7.03 -22.83 -0.38
CA ARG A 224 7.05 -24.28 -0.11
C ARG A 224 8.36 -24.78 0.49
N ALA A 225 9.48 -24.12 0.18
CA ALA A 225 10.81 -24.51 0.67
C ALA A 225 11.14 -23.90 2.05
N GLY A 226 10.84 -22.61 2.26
CA GLY A 226 11.17 -21.88 3.50
C GLY A 226 10.42 -22.39 4.73
N TYR A 227 9.13 -22.73 4.57
CA TYR A 227 8.30 -23.25 5.66
C TYR A 227 8.81 -24.60 6.18
N SER A 228 9.28 -25.49 5.29
CA SER A 228 9.78 -26.83 5.68
C SER A 228 11.13 -26.80 6.42
N HIS A 229 11.92 -25.74 6.24
CA HIS A 229 13.23 -25.58 6.89
C HIS A 229 13.17 -24.76 8.18
N CYS A 230 12.19 -23.88 8.33
CA CYS A 230 12.00 -23.16 9.59
C CYS A 230 11.50 -24.12 10.71
N ASN A 231 10.67 -25.13 10.39
CA ASN A 231 10.33 -26.23 11.32
C ASN A 231 11.51 -27.13 11.74
N LYS A 232 12.71 -26.98 11.14
CA LYS A 232 13.91 -27.78 11.46
C LYS A 232 15.03 -26.99 12.14
N GLY A 233 14.80 -25.72 12.50
CA GLY A 233 15.76 -24.91 13.27
C GLY A 233 17.03 -24.44 12.54
N SER A 234 17.12 -24.52 11.20
CA SER A 234 18.34 -24.15 10.47
C SER A 234 18.32 -22.69 9.96
N LEU A 235 18.73 -21.76 10.82
CA LEU A 235 18.89 -20.32 10.52
C LEU A 235 19.78 -20.07 9.28
N VAL A 236 20.84 -20.87 9.12
CA VAL A 236 21.80 -20.75 8.01
C VAL A 236 21.14 -21.04 6.65
N GLY A 237 20.21 -22.01 6.60
CA GLY A 237 19.43 -22.30 5.40
C GLY A 237 18.49 -21.17 5.01
N PHE A 238 17.84 -20.56 6.00
CA PHE A 238 16.97 -19.40 5.79
C PHE A 238 17.73 -18.18 5.28
N ILE A 239 18.86 -17.83 5.91
CA ILE A 239 19.70 -16.70 5.48
C ILE A 239 20.17 -16.91 4.04
N ARG A 240 20.64 -18.12 3.67
CA ARG A 240 21.09 -18.41 2.31
C ARG A 240 19.99 -18.25 1.26
N ILE A 241 18.76 -18.63 1.59
CA ILE A 241 17.60 -18.45 0.71
C ILE A 241 17.24 -16.97 0.57
N VAL A 242 17.18 -16.23 1.68
CA VAL A 242 16.88 -14.78 1.69
C VAL A 242 17.93 -14.01 0.89
N THR A 243 19.22 -14.28 1.11
CA THR A 243 20.30 -13.65 0.34
C THR A 243 20.21 -14.02 -1.14
N GLY A 244 19.89 -15.27 -1.47
CA GLY A 244 19.68 -15.70 -2.86
C GLY A 244 18.50 -14.99 -3.54
N SER A 245 17.37 -14.85 -2.84
CA SER A 245 16.19 -14.13 -3.33
C SER A 245 16.46 -12.64 -3.51
N LEU A 246 17.19 -12.01 -2.59
CA LEU A 246 17.59 -10.60 -2.69
C LEU A 246 18.48 -10.36 -3.92
N VAL A 247 19.45 -11.25 -4.16
CA VAL A 247 20.31 -11.18 -5.36
C VAL A 247 19.50 -11.36 -6.65
N GLY A 248 18.52 -12.26 -6.65
CA GLY A 248 17.60 -12.45 -7.77
C GLY A 248 16.76 -11.20 -8.07
N PHE A 249 16.19 -10.59 -7.03
CA PHE A 249 15.42 -9.36 -7.15
C PHE A 249 16.26 -8.19 -7.70
N ILE A 250 17.47 -7.99 -7.16
CA ILE A 250 18.40 -6.95 -7.63
C ILE A 250 18.74 -7.14 -9.12
N ARG A 251 18.93 -8.39 -9.57
CA ARG A 251 19.19 -8.67 -11.00
C ARG A 251 18.00 -8.30 -11.90
N ILE A 252 16.77 -8.59 -11.47
CA ILE A 252 15.56 -8.26 -12.23
C ILE A 252 15.41 -6.74 -12.34
N VAL A 253 15.53 -6.02 -11.22
CA VAL A 253 15.42 -4.55 -11.20
C VAL A 253 16.50 -3.91 -12.07
N THR A 254 17.73 -4.43 -12.00
CA THR A 254 18.84 -3.96 -12.86
C THR A 254 18.54 -4.21 -14.34
N GLY A 255 17.99 -5.38 -14.69
CA GLY A 255 17.60 -5.70 -16.07
C GLY A 255 16.50 -4.78 -16.61
N LEU A 256 15.48 -4.49 -15.79
CA LEU A 256 14.40 -3.55 -16.14
C LEU A 256 14.93 -2.13 -16.34
N LEU A 257 15.83 -1.66 -15.47
CA LEU A 257 16.47 -0.34 -15.60
C LEU A 257 17.28 -0.24 -16.90
N VAL A 258 18.07 -1.26 -17.24
CA VAL A 258 18.83 -1.30 -18.49
C VAL A 258 17.91 -1.32 -19.72
N GLY A 259 16.81 -2.07 -19.66
CA GLY A 259 15.79 -2.10 -20.71
C GLY A 259 15.16 -0.72 -20.94
N PHE A 260 14.77 -0.04 -19.86
CA PHE A 260 14.21 1.30 -19.90
C PHE A 260 15.20 2.31 -20.52
N ILE A 261 16.47 2.30 -20.08
CA ILE A 261 17.51 3.17 -20.63
C ILE A 261 17.69 2.93 -22.13
N ARG A 262 17.64 1.67 -22.59
CA ARG A 262 17.77 1.32 -24.01
C ARG A 262 16.61 1.85 -24.84
N ILE A 263 15.38 1.78 -24.34
CA ILE A 263 14.18 2.31 -25.00
C ILE A 263 14.28 3.83 -25.13
N VAL A 264 14.59 4.53 -24.03
CA VAL A 264 14.73 5.99 -24.02
C VAL A 264 15.82 6.44 -24.98
N THR A 265 16.98 5.77 -24.96
CA THR A 265 18.09 6.09 -25.86
C THR A 265 17.72 5.82 -27.32
N GLY A 266 17.03 4.72 -27.62
CA GLY A 266 16.57 4.40 -28.97
C GLY A 266 15.56 5.42 -29.51
N SER A 267 14.60 5.83 -28.67
CA SER A 267 13.62 6.87 -29.00
C SER A 267 14.29 8.23 -29.27
N LEU A 268 15.26 8.62 -28.43
CA LEU A 268 16.03 9.84 -28.60
C LEU A 268 16.83 9.84 -29.91
N VAL A 269 17.50 8.73 -30.25
CA VAL A 269 18.25 8.59 -31.51
C VAL A 269 17.30 8.66 -32.72
N GLY A 270 16.12 8.03 -32.63
CA GLY A 270 15.09 8.11 -33.67
C GLY A 270 14.62 9.54 -33.90
N PHE A 271 14.32 10.27 -32.83
CA PHE A 271 13.94 11.68 -32.89
C PHE A 271 15.04 12.55 -33.53
N ILE A 272 16.31 12.40 -33.11
CA ILE A 272 17.44 13.14 -33.68
C ILE A 272 17.59 12.86 -35.18
N ARG A 273 17.40 11.60 -35.62
CA ARG A 273 17.49 11.23 -37.04
C ARG A 273 16.38 11.88 -37.88
N ILE A 274 15.16 11.94 -37.35
CA ILE A 274 14.03 12.62 -38.02
C ILE A 274 14.33 14.11 -38.17
N VAL A 275 14.72 14.78 -37.07
CA VAL A 275 15.02 16.23 -37.09
C VAL A 275 16.16 16.54 -38.06
N THR A 276 17.23 15.74 -38.03
CA THR A 276 18.37 15.91 -38.92
C THR A 276 17.99 15.67 -40.38
N GLY A 277 17.19 14.64 -40.66
CA GLY A 277 16.70 14.34 -42.01
C GLY A 277 15.84 15.47 -42.58
N SER A 278 14.93 16.00 -41.76
CA SER A 278 14.09 17.15 -42.11
C SER A 278 14.93 18.41 -42.37
N LEU A 279 15.93 18.69 -41.54
CA LEU A 279 16.83 19.83 -41.72
C LEU A 279 17.66 19.72 -43.00
N VAL A 280 18.23 18.55 -43.29
CA VAL A 280 18.98 18.30 -44.53
C VAL A 280 18.07 18.43 -45.76
N GLY A 281 16.83 17.93 -45.68
CA GLY A 281 15.83 18.10 -46.72
C GLY A 281 15.52 19.57 -47.00
N PHE A 282 15.28 20.36 -45.94
CA PHE A 282 15.05 21.80 -46.04
C PHE A 282 16.23 22.52 -46.69
N ILE A 283 17.47 22.25 -46.24
CA ILE A 283 18.69 22.85 -46.80
C ILE A 283 18.80 22.53 -48.30
N ARG A 284 18.58 21.27 -48.72
CA ARG A 284 18.61 20.90 -50.14
C ARG A 284 17.60 21.67 -50.98
N ILE A 285 16.37 21.85 -50.49
CA ILE A 285 15.32 22.59 -51.19
C ILE A 285 15.72 24.06 -51.37
N VAL A 286 16.24 24.69 -50.31
CA VAL A 286 16.68 26.08 -50.33
C VAL A 286 17.87 26.26 -51.27
N THR A 287 18.89 25.39 -51.18
CA THR A 287 20.05 25.45 -52.07
C THR A 287 19.65 25.21 -53.52
N GLY A 288 18.78 24.23 -53.81
CA GLY A 288 18.30 23.96 -55.17
C GLY A 288 17.52 25.13 -55.77
N SER A 289 16.66 25.76 -54.97
CA SER A 289 15.94 26.97 -55.36
C SER A 289 16.89 28.14 -55.63
N LEU A 290 17.89 28.35 -54.78
CA LEU A 290 18.89 29.41 -54.93
C LEU A 290 19.74 29.23 -56.19
N VAL A 291 20.24 28.01 -56.45
CA VAL A 291 21.02 27.69 -57.66
C VAL A 291 20.18 27.92 -58.92
N SER A 292 18.92 27.51 -58.90
CA SER A 292 17.99 27.73 -60.01
C SER A 292 17.76 29.22 -60.27
N PHE A 293 17.55 30.01 -59.21
CA PHE A 293 17.41 31.45 -59.30
C PHE A 293 18.67 32.12 -59.89
N ILE A 294 19.86 31.77 -59.40
CA ILE A 294 21.13 32.30 -59.90
C ILE A 294 21.32 31.97 -61.38
N ARG A 295 20.98 30.74 -61.81
CA ARG A 295 21.04 30.34 -63.21
C ARG A 295 20.13 31.20 -64.09
N ILE A 296 18.87 31.35 -63.72
CA ILE A 296 17.89 32.17 -64.46
C ILE A 296 18.35 33.63 -64.53
N ALA A 297 18.85 34.17 -63.42
CA ALA A 297 19.36 35.53 -63.36
C ALA A 297 20.58 35.71 -64.28
N THR A 298 21.49 34.74 -64.31
CA THR A 298 22.69 34.76 -65.17
C THR A 298 22.32 34.65 -66.65
N GLU A 299 21.40 33.76 -67.02
CA GLU A 299 20.89 33.62 -68.39
C GLU A 299 20.19 34.92 -68.85
N SER A 300 19.38 35.51 -67.98
CA SER A 300 18.72 36.80 -68.24
C SER A 300 19.72 37.94 -68.44
N LEU A 301 20.76 38.00 -67.60
CA LEU A 301 21.83 39.00 -67.72
C LEU A 301 22.63 38.81 -69.02
N MET A 302 23.01 37.58 -69.37
CA MET A 302 23.72 37.28 -70.61
C MET A 302 22.90 37.63 -71.85
N ASN A 303 21.59 37.37 -71.84
CA ASN A 303 20.69 37.76 -72.92
C ASN A 303 20.62 39.29 -73.07
N LEU A 304 20.54 40.03 -71.95
CA LEU A 304 20.51 41.49 -71.95
C LEU A 304 21.83 42.09 -72.46
N LEU A 305 22.98 41.53 -72.04
CA LEU A 305 24.30 41.92 -72.55
C LEU A 305 24.44 41.64 -74.05
N SER A 306 23.94 40.49 -74.54
CA SER A 306 23.94 40.14 -75.96
C SER A 306 23.09 41.11 -76.80
N GLN A 307 21.88 41.46 -76.34
CA GLN A 307 21.03 42.45 -77.01
C GLN A 307 21.69 43.83 -77.08
N ASN A 308 22.31 44.29 -75.98
CA ASN A 308 23.03 45.56 -75.96
C ASN A 308 24.26 45.57 -76.86
N ALA A 309 25.04 44.48 -76.91
CA ALA A 309 26.17 44.33 -77.82
C ALA A 309 25.74 44.35 -79.30
N CYS A 310 24.57 43.78 -79.62
CA CYS A 310 24.00 43.80 -80.97
C CYS A 310 23.47 45.18 -81.35
N SER A 311 22.92 45.92 -80.39
CA SER A 311 22.47 47.32 -80.57
C SER A 311 23.63 48.27 -80.84
N VAL A 312 24.78 48.09 -80.17
CA VAL A 312 26.02 48.88 -80.42
C VAL A 312 26.58 48.66 -81.83
N LYS A 313 26.48 47.45 -82.39
CA LYS A 313 26.93 47.14 -83.77
C LYS A 313 26.02 47.71 -84.86
N LYS A 314 24.78 48.09 -84.55
CA LYS A 314 23.82 48.71 -85.48
C LYS A 314 23.88 50.25 -85.50
N LYS A 315 24.93 50.88 -84.96
CA LYS A 315 25.12 52.32 -85.13
C LYS A 315 25.41 52.61 -86.61
N PRO A 316 24.58 53.40 -87.33
CA PRO A 316 24.80 53.67 -88.74
C PRO A 316 26.13 54.39 -88.94
N ARG A 317 26.92 53.96 -89.95
CA ARG A 317 28.04 54.75 -90.47
C ARG A 317 27.51 56.15 -90.78
N ARG A 318 28.02 57.17 -90.09
CA ARG A 318 27.91 58.54 -90.58
C ARG A 318 28.60 58.55 -91.94
N ASN A 319 27.84 58.75 -93.01
CA ASN A 319 28.40 59.17 -94.28
C ASN A 319 29.02 60.55 -94.04
N THR A 320 30.33 60.62 -94.06
CA THR A 320 31.05 61.85 -94.36
C THR A 320 31.08 61.96 -95.88
N PHE A 321 30.27 62.85 -96.44
CA PHE A 321 30.56 63.81 -97.52
C PHE A 321 29.34 64.70 -97.70
#